data_AF-A0A074LQ10-F1
#
_entry.id   AF-A0A074LQ10-F1
#
_cell.length_a   1.000
_cell.length_b   1.000
_cell.length_c   1.000
_cell.angle_alpha   90.00
_cell.angle_beta   90.00
_cell.angle_gamma   90.00
#
_symmetry.space_group_name_H-M   'P 1'
#
loop_
_entity.id
_entity.type
_entity.pdbx_description
1 polymer ?
#
loop_
_entity_poly.entity_id
_entity_poly.type
_entity_poly.pdbx_seq_one_letter_code
_entity_poly.pdbx_strand_id
1 'polypeptide(L)'
;MTQPPRQDKNGSSAGPNASRPQSRPAPTYNNGYSSAYLAKGYYTDDSKKQIRREIIVEDAERIAHALFSKKMTSTTLYRFFNILRVAYDQLQADKKRDFRAVVNKIDILEPEAKKAVQRDVAPHMFFNFIRDNVRLARQGEENLRAFLRHYQSVICYFPENKKN
;
A
#
# COMPACT_ATOMS: atom_id res chain seq x y z
N MET A 1 -32.55 -53.52 52.49
CA MET A 1 -33.67 -52.84 53.17
C MET A 1 -33.21 -51.42 53.45
N THR A 2 -33.71 -50.32 52.91
CA THR A 2 -34.83 -50.00 52.01
C THR A 2 -34.52 -48.57 51.53
N GLN A 3 -34.38 -48.33 50.22
CA GLN A 3 -34.51 -46.97 49.66
C GLN A 3 -35.98 -46.75 49.28
N PRO A 4 -36.53 -45.56 49.54
CA PRO A 4 -37.08 -44.71 48.46
C PRO A 4 -37.07 -43.20 48.83
N PRO A 5 -37.68 -42.28 48.04
CA PRO A 5 -37.87 -42.22 46.59
C PRO A 5 -37.37 -40.89 45.96
N ARG A 6 -37.32 -40.88 44.62
CA ARG A 6 -37.18 -39.68 43.76
C ARG A 6 -38.40 -38.76 43.81
N GLN A 7 -38.18 -37.46 43.66
CA GLN A 7 -39.09 -36.56 42.93
C GLN A 7 -38.29 -35.60 42.05
N ASP A 8 -38.57 -35.65 40.75
CA ASP A 8 -38.21 -34.68 39.73
C ASP A 8 -39.13 -33.45 39.81
N LYS A 9 -38.61 -32.23 39.59
CA LYS A 9 -39.36 -31.16 38.89
C LYS A 9 -38.45 -30.23 38.09
N ASN A 10 -38.78 -30.19 36.80
CA ASN A 10 -38.35 -29.26 35.76
C ASN A 10 -38.51 -27.78 36.13
N GLY A 11 -37.65 -26.94 35.55
CA GLY A 11 -37.84 -25.49 35.49
C GLY A 11 -36.81 -24.82 34.55
N SER A 12 -37.13 -24.82 33.25
CA SER A 12 -36.46 -24.06 32.20
C SER A 12 -36.22 -22.59 32.54
N SER A 13 -35.06 -22.05 32.14
CA SER A 13 -35.02 -20.95 31.18
C SER A 13 -33.58 -20.67 30.73
N ALA A 14 -33.29 -21.05 29.49
CA ALA A 14 -32.19 -20.49 28.72
C ALA A 14 -32.43 -18.97 28.55
N GLY A 15 -31.47 -18.17 28.98
CA GLY A 15 -31.32 -16.78 28.58
C GLY A 15 -30.07 -16.66 27.71
N PRO A 16 -30.17 -16.16 26.47
CA PRO A 16 -29.03 -16.04 25.57
C PRO A 16 -28.30 -14.71 25.76
N ASN A 17 -27.09 -14.66 25.19
CA ASN A 17 -26.48 -13.45 24.64
C ASN A 17 -25.62 -12.59 25.59
N ALA A 18 -24.45 -13.10 25.97
CA ALA A 18 -23.31 -12.25 26.31
C ALA A 18 -22.54 -11.93 25.02
N SER A 19 -22.86 -10.78 24.46
CA SER A 19 -22.26 -10.18 23.27
C SER A 19 -20.73 -10.21 23.33
N ARG A 20 -20.16 -10.99 22.42
CA ARG A 20 -18.75 -10.94 21.99
C ARG A 20 -18.36 -9.46 21.74
N PRO A 21 -17.24 -8.95 22.27
CA PRO A 21 -16.78 -7.62 21.92
C PRO A 21 -16.61 -7.57 20.40
N GLN A 22 -17.43 -6.74 19.75
CA GLN A 22 -17.38 -6.50 18.32
C GLN A 22 -15.94 -6.12 17.99
N SER A 23 -15.36 -6.88 17.06
CA SER A 23 -14.11 -6.55 16.38
C SER A 23 -14.13 -5.06 16.06
N ARG A 24 -13.23 -4.29 16.69
CA ARG A 24 -13.02 -2.90 16.32
C ARG A 24 -12.85 -2.86 14.80
N PRO A 25 -13.65 -2.09 14.04
CA PRO A 25 -13.33 -1.86 12.64
C PRO A 25 -11.91 -1.30 12.60
N ALA A 26 -11.09 -1.85 11.70
CA ALA A 26 -9.75 -1.33 11.47
C ALA A 26 -9.84 0.19 11.26
N PRO A 27 -8.94 0.99 11.84
CA PRO A 27 -9.02 2.44 11.74
C PRO A 27 -9.11 2.84 10.27
N THR A 28 -10.26 3.41 9.88
CA THR A 28 -10.45 4.04 8.58
C THR A 28 -9.63 5.32 8.60
N TYR A 29 -8.39 5.23 8.12
CA TYR A 29 -7.46 6.37 8.03
C TYR A 29 -7.97 7.37 7.00
N ASN A 30 -8.77 8.32 7.45
CA ASN A 30 -9.34 9.41 6.66
C ASN A 30 -8.31 10.53 6.42
N ASN A 31 -7.13 10.17 5.90
CA ASN A 31 -6.04 11.11 5.55
C ASN A 31 -6.06 11.51 4.06
N GLY A 32 -7.25 11.66 3.48
CA GLY A 32 -7.47 12.36 2.20
C GLY A 32 -6.99 11.67 0.91
N TYR A 33 -6.32 10.52 1.00
CA TYR A 33 -5.98 9.71 -0.18
C TYR A 33 -6.33 8.25 0.09
N SER A 34 -7.55 7.87 -0.30
CA SER A 34 -7.96 6.46 -0.36
C SER A 34 -7.18 5.76 -1.48
N SER A 35 -6.76 4.50 -1.27
CA SER A 35 -6.08 3.66 -2.27
C SER A 35 -6.91 3.36 -3.53
N ALA A 36 -8.08 3.99 -3.66
CA ALA A 36 -9.06 3.76 -4.71
C ALA A 36 -8.51 3.99 -6.13
N TYR A 37 -7.49 4.82 -6.31
CA TYR A 37 -6.94 5.12 -7.64
C TYR A 37 -6.34 3.88 -8.33
N LEU A 38 -5.79 2.95 -7.53
CA LEU A 38 -5.27 1.65 -7.97
C LEU A 38 -6.29 0.50 -7.85
N ALA A 39 -7.56 0.78 -7.54
CA ALA A 39 -8.58 -0.27 -7.41
C ALA A 39 -8.75 -1.08 -8.71
N LYS A 40 -8.53 -0.45 -9.86
CA LYS A 40 -8.54 -1.08 -11.19
C LYS A 40 -7.15 -1.51 -11.68
N GLY A 41 -6.13 -1.46 -10.83
CA GLY A 41 -4.74 -1.70 -11.22
C GLY A 41 -4.16 -0.61 -12.14
N TYR A 42 -3.02 -0.91 -12.74
CA TYR A 42 -2.28 0.02 -13.60
C TYR A 42 -2.78 0.08 -15.05
N TYR A 43 -3.35 -1.00 -15.56
CA TYR A 43 -3.53 -1.20 -16.98
C TYR A 43 -4.97 -0.99 -17.41
N THR A 44 -5.16 -0.59 -18.67
CA THR A 44 -6.48 -0.42 -19.28
C THR A 44 -7.23 -1.74 -19.42
N ASP A 45 -6.47 -2.83 -19.54
CA ASP A 45 -6.95 -4.18 -19.80
C ASP A 45 -5.92 -5.21 -19.32
N ASP A 46 -6.32 -6.49 -19.38
CA ASP A 46 -5.50 -7.62 -18.94
C ASP A 46 -4.28 -7.90 -19.83
N SER A 47 -4.21 -7.32 -21.03
CA SER A 47 -3.03 -7.47 -21.91
C SER A 47 -1.81 -6.71 -21.39
N LYS A 48 -2.01 -5.81 -20.42
CA LYS A 48 -0.96 -5.01 -19.76
C LYS A 48 -0.07 -4.23 -20.73
N LYS A 49 -0.61 -3.88 -21.90
CA LYS A 49 0.11 -3.12 -22.94
C LYS A 49 0.14 -1.62 -22.65
N GLN A 50 -0.94 -1.08 -22.09
CA GLN A 50 -1.10 0.35 -21.87
C GLN A 50 -1.45 0.67 -20.41
N ILE A 51 -0.63 1.51 -19.79
CA ILE A 51 -0.92 2.06 -18.47
C ILE A 51 -2.05 3.08 -18.63
N ARG A 52 -3.03 3.02 -17.72
CA ARG A 52 -4.11 4.00 -17.58
C ARG A 52 -3.54 5.41 -17.53
N ARG A 53 -4.04 6.30 -18.40
CA ARG A 53 -3.55 7.68 -18.52
C ARG A 53 -3.66 8.41 -17.18
N GLU A 54 -4.77 8.22 -16.49
CA GLU A 54 -5.07 8.81 -15.19
C GLU A 54 -4.01 8.53 -14.13
N ILE A 55 -3.31 7.39 -14.22
CA ILE A 55 -2.23 7.07 -13.30
C ILE A 55 -0.98 7.88 -13.63
N ILE A 56 -0.67 8.06 -14.91
CA ILE A 56 0.56 8.70 -15.37
C ILE A 56 0.48 10.23 -15.24
N VAL A 57 -0.70 10.81 -15.38
CA VAL A 57 -0.90 12.27 -15.41
C VAL A 57 -1.66 12.71 -14.16
N GLU A 58 -2.96 12.48 -14.10
CA GLU A 58 -3.85 13.11 -13.11
C GLU A 58 -3.59 12.67 -11.66
N ASP A 59 -3.40 11.36 -11.43
CA ASP A 59 -3.10 10.83 -10.10
C ASP A 59 -1.65 11.12 -9.71
N ALA A 60 -0.70 11.08 -10.66
CA ALA A 60 0.68 11.42 -10.40
C ALA A 60 0.85 12.87 -9.95
N GLU A 61 0.19 13.80 -10.65
CA GLU A 61 0.15 15.23 -10.31
C GLU A 61 -0.50 15.44 -8.93
N ARG A 62 -1.66 14.83 -8.69
CA ARG A 62 -2.35 14.94 -7.40
C ARG A 62 -1.49 14.43 -6.24
N ILE A 63 -0.83 13.27 -6.41
CA ILE A 63 0.08 12.70 -5.41
C ILE A 63 1.25 13.66 -5.17
N ALA A 64 1.89 14.15 -6.24
CA ALA A 64 3.04 15.04 -6.15
C ALA A 64 2.73 16.31 -5.35
N HIS A 65 1.64 17.00 -5.67
CA HIS A 65 1.19 18.18 -4.94
C HIS A 65 0.83 17.88 -3.49
N ALA A 66 0.16 16.76 -3.22
CA ALA A 66 -0.21 16.38 -1.87
C ALA A 66 1.04 16.08 -1.01
N LEU A 67 2.03 15.37 -1.54
CA LEU A 67 3.31 15.12 -0.87
C LEU A 67 4.06 16.43 -0.61
N PHE A 68 4.09 17.34 -1.59
CA PHE A 68 4.70 18.66 -1.46
C PHE A 68 4.03 19.51 -0.37
N SER A 69 2.69 19.58 -0.37
CA SER A 69 1.90 20.33 0.63
C SER A 69 2.14 19.86 2.06
N LYS A 70 2.56 18.59 2.22
CA LYS A 70 2.92 17.98 3.50
C LYS A 70 4.42 18.03 3.80
N LYS A 71 5.15 18.94 3.14
CA LYS A 71 6.58 19.23 3.37
C LYS A 71 7.52 18.05 3.12
N MET A 72 7.12 17.07 2.31
CA MET A 72 8.06 16.05 1.85
C MET A 72 9.15 16.73 0.99
N THR A 73 10.39 16.29 1.11
CA THR A 73 11.49 16.84 0.28
C THR A 73 11.67 16.03 -0.99
N SER A 74 12.10 16.68 -2.07
CA SER A 74 12.48 15.98 -3.31
C SER A 74 13.58 14.96 -3.05
N THR A 75 14.57 15.27 -2.20
CA THR A 75 15.63 14.33 -1.81
C THR A 75 15.08 13.04 -1.21
N THR A 76 14.12 13.13 -0.29
CA THR A 76 13.45 11.94 0.27
C THR A 76 12.70 11.19 -0.83
N LEU A 77 11.97 11.89 -1.71
CA LEU A 77 11.21 11.28 -2.79
C LEU A 77 12.12 10.52 -3.78
N TYR A 78 13.22 11.13 -4.21
CA TYR A 78 14.22 10.54 -5.11
C TYR A 78 14.93 9.34 -4.48
N ARG A 79 15.20 9.35 -3.17
CA ARG A 79 15.84 8.22 -2.47
C ARG A 79 15.04 6.93 -2.66
N PHE A 80 13.73 6.97 -2.47
CA PHE A 80 12.85 5.81 -2.64
C PHE A 80 12.73 5.39 -4.11
N PHE A 81 12.66 6.35 -5.03
CA PHE A 81 12.69 6.06 -6.46
C PHE A 81 13.97 5.36 -6.89
N ASN A 82 15.13 5.77 -6.37
CA ASN A 82 16.40 5.14 -6.69
C ASN A 82 16.45 3.68 -6.22
N ILE A 83 15.90 3.36 -5.05
CA ILE A 83 15.79 1.97 -4.58
C ILE A 83 14.95 1.14 -5.56
N LEU A 84 13.79 1.66 -5.97
CA LEU A 84 12.90 1.00 -6.94
C LEU A 84 13.57 0.83 -8.31
N ARG A 85 14.23 1.87 -8.79
CA ARG A 85 14.96 1.87 -10.07
C ARG A 85 16.08 0.85 -10.08
N VAL A 86 16.91 0.80 -9.03
CA VAL A 86 18.00 -0.19 -8.91
C VAL A 86 17.45 -1.61 -8.92
N ALA A 87 16.32 -1.87 -8.25
CA ALA A 87 15.67 -3.17 -8.27
C ALA A 87 15.21 -3.56 -9.69
N TYR A 88 14.61 -2.62 -10.43
CA TYR A 88 14.20 -2.84 -11.82
C TYR A 88 15.40 -3.03 -12.77
N ASP A 89 16.44 -2.20 -12.64
CA ASP A 89 17.64 -2.29 -13.49
C ASP A 89 18.35 -3.64 -13.28
N GLN A 90 18.38 -4.15 -12.04
CA GLN A 90 18.89 -5.49 -11.74
C GLN A 90 18.07 -6.60 -12.39
N LEU A 91 16.74 -6.47 -12.43
CA LEU A 91 15.87 -7.41 -13.16
C LEU A 91 16.22 -7.44 -14.65
N GLN A 92 16.41 -6.27 -15.26
CA GLN A 92 16.69 -6.15 -16.69
C GLN A 92 18.10 -6.64 -17.05
N ALA A 93 19.06 -6.50 -16.14
CA ALA A 93 20.43 -6.97 -16.32
C ALA A 93 20.59 -8.49 -16.11
N ASP A 94 19.68 -9.12 -15.35
CA ASP A 94 19.69 -10.56 -15.16
C ASP A 94 19.23 -11.29 -16.43
N LYS A 95 20.13 -12.11 -16.99
CA LYS A 95 19.86 -12.94 -18.17
C LYS A 95 18.67 -13.89 -17.95
N LYS A 96 18.42 -14.32 -16.71
CA LYS A 96 17.32 -15.21 -16.35
C LYS A 96 16.03 -14.45 -16.01
N ARG A 97 16.10 -13.14 -15.85
CA ARG A 97 15.01 -12.27 -15.39
C ARG A 97 14.31 -12.86 -14.15
N ASP A 98 15.10 -13.28 -13.15
CA ASP A 98 14.54 -13.87 -11.93
C ASP A 98 13.82 -12.81 -11.10
N PHE A 99 12.51 -12.70 -11.35
CA PHE A 99 11.66 -11.75 -10.65
C PHE A 99 11.63 -11.98 -9.14
N ARG A 100 11.80 -13.23 -8.66
CA ARG A 100 11.76 -13.54 -7.23
C ARG A 100 12.90 -12.88 -6.47
N ALA A 101 14.08 -12.81 -7.08
CA ALA A 101 15.24 -12.13 -6.49
C ALA A 101 14.99 -10.62 -6.29
N VAL A 102 14.14 -10.03 -7.13
CA VAL A 102 13.82 -8.60 -7.13
C VAL A 102 12.66 -8.27 -6.20
N VAL A 103 11.72 -9.20 -5.98
CA VAL A 103 10.62 -9.05 -5.01
C VAL A 103 11.14 -8.68 -3.63
N ASN A 104 12.17 -9.36 -3.13
CA ASN A 104 12.77 -9.04 -1.82
C ASN A 104 13.30 -7.60 -1.72
N LYS A 105 13.80 -7.04 -2.84
CA LYS A 105 14.30 -5.67 -2.90
C LYS A 105 13.17 -4.65 -2.98
N ILE A 106 12.04 -5.01 -3.57
CA ILE A 106 10.85 -4.14 -3.61
C ILE A 106 10.17 -4.15 -2.24
N ASP A 107 10.13 -5.31 -1.56
CA ASP A 107 9.51 -5.47 -0.26
C ASP A 107 10.19 -4.61 0.84
N ILE A 108 11.44 -4.18 0.66
CA ILE A 108 12.13 -3.25 1.58
C ILE A 108 11.53 -1.84 1.57
N LEU A 109 10.84 -1.44 0.49
CA LEU A 109 10.31 -0.08 0.34
C LEU A 109 9.24 0.22 1.38
N GLU A 110 8.40 -0.76 1.71
CA GLU A 110 7.32 -0.62 2.69
C GLU A 110 7.83 -0.33 4.12
N PRO A 111 8.73 -1.14 4.73
CA PRO A 111 9.29 -0.83 6.04
C PRO A 111 10.13 0.45 6.05
N GLU A 112 10.86 0.78 4.98
CA GLU A 112 11.58 2.05 4.87
C GLU A 112 10.62 3.25 4.82
N ALA A 113 9.49 3.13 4.12
CA ALA A 113 8.47 4.18 4.07
C ALA A 113 7.81 4.36 5.44
N LYS A 114 7.51 3.26 6.14
CA LYS A 114 6.99 3.31 7.52
C LYS A 114 7.98 4.01 8.46
N LYS A 115 9.27 3.69 8.37
CA LYS A 115 10.33 4.33 9.13
C LYS A 115 10.48 5.82 8.79
N ALA A 116 10.33 6.20 7.53
CA ALA A 116 10.34 7.59 7.11
C ALA A 116 9.16 8.39 7.71
N VAL A 117 7.97 7.78 7.78
CA VAL A 117 6.82 8.37 8.48
C VAL A 117 7.08 8.52 9.97
N GLN A 118 7.63 7.49 10.63
CA GLN A 118 7.97 7.54 12.06
C GLN A 118 9.03 8.59 12.42
N ARG A 119 9.83 9.02 11.44
CA ARG A 119 10.89 10.05 11.58
C ARG A 119 10.43 11.42 11.09
N ASP A 120 9.15 11.58 10.78
CA ASP A 120 8.55 12.82 10.25
C ASP A 120 9.23 13.38 8.98
N VAL A 121 9.92 12.53 8.21
CA VAL A 121 10.55 12.91 6.92
C VAL A 121 9.66 12.60 5.71
N ALA A 122 8.55 11.89 5.93
CA ALA A 122 7.53 11.64 4.92
C ALA A 122 6.13 11.63 5.55
N PRO A 123 5.09 12.12 4.86
CA PRO A 123 3.72 12.07 5.35
C PRO A 123 3.16 10.65 5.31
N HIS A 124 2.18 10.33 6.17
CA HIS A 124 1.54 9.01 6.19
C HIS A 124 0.97 8.57 4.83
N MET A 125 0.48 9.50 4.02
CA MET A 125 -0.01 9.19 2.67
C MET A 125 1.08 8.62 1.76
N PHE A 126 2.35 8.98 1.97
CA PHE A 126 3.47 8.41 1.23
C PHE A 126 3.67 6.93 1.55
N PHE A 127 3.48 6.53 2.80
CA PHE A 127 3.50 5.11 3.16
C PHE A 127 2.39 4.32 2.44
N ASN A 128 1.17 4.86 2.41
CA ASN A 128 0.07 4.21 1.67
C ASN A 128 0.37 4.11 0.18
N PHE A 129 0.89 5.19 -0.42
CA PHE A 129 1.37 5.18 -1.80
C PHE A 129 2.38 4.05 -2.04
N ILE A 130 3.45 3.97 -1.25
CA ILE A 130 4.46 2.92 -1.40
C ILE A 130 3.85 1.52 -1.22
N ARG A 131 3.11 1.29 -0.14
CA ARG A 131 2.50 -0.01 0.17
C ARG A 131 1.61 -0.50 -0.97
N ASP A 132 0.71 0.34 -1.46
CA ASP A 132 -0.30 -0.07 -2.44
C ASP A 132 0.34 -0.38 -3.81
N ASN A 133 1.37 0.39 -4.19
CA ASN A 133 2.13 0.15 -5.40
C ASN A 133 3.04 -1.08 -5.28
N VAL A 134 3.70 -1.29 -4.13
CA VAL A 134 4.49 -2.51 -3.84
C VAL A 134 3.60 -3.75 -3.93
N ARG A 135 2.41 -3.71 -3.35
CA ARG A 135 1.44 -4.82 -3.42
C ARG A 135 1.12 -5.24 -4.86
N LEU A 136 0.94 -4.29 -5.78
CA LEU A 136 0.73 -4.59 -7.19
C LEU A 136 2.02 -5.04 -7.88
N ALA A 137 3.15 -4.36 -7.60
CA ALA A 137 4.44 -4.66 -8.20
C ALA A 137 4.85 -6.12 -7.96
N ARG A 138 4.60 -6.68 -6.76
CA ARG A 138 4.88 -8.09 -6.41
C ARG A 138 4.18 -9.12 -7.30
N GLN A 139 3.16 -8.73 -8.06
CA GLN A 139 2.39 -9.64 -8.91
C GLN A 139 3.04 -9.89 -10.27
N GLY A 140 4.09 -9.14 -10.65
CA GLY A 140 4.83 -9.39 -11.89
C GLY A 140 5.67 -8.22 -12.39
N GLU A 141 6.54 -8.51 -13.35
CA GLU A 141 7.45 -7.52 -13.97
C GLU A 141 6.67 -6.34 -14.58
N GLU A 142 5.52 -6.59 -15.19
CA GLU A 142 4.70 -5.54 -15.79
C GLU A 142 4.28 -4.52 -14.72
N ASN A 143 3.73 -4.99 -13.60
CA ASN A 143 3.29 -4.10 -12.53
C ASN A 143 4.47 -3.36 -11.88
N LEU A 144 5.65 -4.00 -11.77
CA LEU A 144 6.87 -3.32 -11.33
C LEU A 144 7.25 -2.18 -12.29
N ARG A 145 7.22 -2.43 -13.60
CA ARG A 145 7.49 -1.43 -14.63
C ARG A 145 6.47 -0.28 -14.56
N ALA A 146 5.20 -0.59 -14.36
CA ALA A 146 4.15 0.40 -14.22
C ALA A 146 4.32 1.26 -12.97
N PHE A 147 4.69 0.65 -11.84
CA PHE A 147 5.03 1.39 -10.63
C PHE A 147 6.21 2.33 -10.88
N LEU A 148 7.29 1.86 -11.51
CA LEU A 148 8.45 2.70 -11.82
C LEU A 148 8.07 3.92 -12.66
N ARG A 149 7.25 3.72 -13.72
CA ARG A 149 6.77 4.82 -14.58
C ARG A 149 5.85 5.78 -13.83
N HIS A 150 4.92 5.28 -13.04
CA HIS A 150 4.04 6.11 -12.23
C HIS A 150 4.82 6.93 -11.21
N TYR A 151 5.78 6.32 -10.50
CA TYR A 151 6.67 7.01 -9.58
C TYR A 151 7.46 8.11 -10.30
N GLN A 152 8.03 7.79 -11.47
CA GLN A 152 8.73 8.78 -12.28
C GLN A 152 7.83 9.97 -12.63
N SER A 153 6.58 9.75 -13.01
CA SER A 153 5.61 10.83 -13.22
C SER A 153 5.39 11.67 -11.97
N VAL A 154 5.23 11.04 -10.79
CA VAL A 154 5.08 11.76 -9.51
C VAL A 154 6.29 12.67 -9.26
N ILE A 155 7.49 12.22 -9.58
CA ILE A 155 8.70 13.04 -9.50
C ILE A 155 8.64 14.22 -10.46
N CYS A 156 8.25 13.99 -11.72
CA CYS A 156 8.17 15.03 -12.73
C CYS A 156 7.17 16.14 -12.36
N TYR A 157 6.06 15.79 -11.71
CA TYR A 157 5.09 16.76 -11.19
C TYR A 157 5.45 17.33 -9.82
N PHE A 158 6.50 16.83 -9.16
CA PHE A 158 6.88 17.29 -7.84
C PHE A 158 7.47 18.70 -7.92
N PRO A 159 6.87 19.71 -7.27
CA PRO A 159 7.38 21.07 -7.36
C PRO A 159 8.81 21.18 -6.84
N GLU A 160 9.66 21.93 -7.56
CA GLU A 160 10.96 22.32 -7.05
C GLU A 160 10.77 23.38 -5.96
N ASN A 161 11.36 23.16 -4.78
CA ASN A 161 11.53 24.24 -3.81
C ASN A 161 12.53 25.25 -4.39
N LYS A 162 12.04 26.21 -5.18
CA LYS A 162 12.80 27.44 -5.45
C LYS A 162 13.00 28.11 -4.09
N LYS A 163 14.23 28.08 -3.59
CA LYS A 163 14.66 28.97 -2.51
C LYS A 163 14.54 30.39 -3.06
N ASN A 164 13.51 31.11 -2.65
CA ASN A 164 13.50 32.57 -2.70
C ASN A 164 14.42 33.09 -1.60
#